data_AF-A0A835IFM6-F1
#
_entry.id   AF-A0A835IFM6-F1
#
_cell.length_a   1.000
_cell.length_b   1.000
_cell.length_c   1.000
_cell.angle_alpha   90.00
_cell.angle_beta   90.00
_cell.angle_gamma   90.00
#
_symmetry.space_group_name_H-M   'P 1'
#
loop_
_entity.id
_entity.type
_entity.pdbx_description
1 polymer ?
#
loop_
_entity_poly.entity_id
_entity_poly.type
_entity_poly.pdbx_seq_one_letter_code
_entity_poly.pdbx_strand_id
1 'polypeptide(L)'
;MVVASGIDERTLKCDGVCVASLPTTMGYNALKDFFTIMSMKPNPQCSNFACFERQKEYAAAKPARDAAAKAKMESKTSSATECAVHLDNEWNISVVDDNEVESTDVQGSSDALPVGLVRELPSADEIQKPLVGETSTSVDDLEELWRQLDALNVD
;
A
#
# COMPACT_ATOMS: atom_id res chain seq x y z
N MET A 1 17.39 -0.71 -12.54
CA MET A 1 16.16 -1.50 -12.71
C MET A 1 16.50 -2.94 -12.38
N VAL A 2 16.09 -3.45 -11.22
CA VAL A 2 16.51 -4.78 -10.68
C VAL A 2 16.17 -5.93 -11.65
N VAL A 3 15.10 -5.76 -12.44
CA VAL A 3 14.72 -6.67 -13.54
C VAL A 3 15.80 -6.80 -14.62
N ALA A 4 16.63 -5.78 -14.83
CA ALA A 4 17.69 -5.80 -15.85
C ALA A 4 18.95 -6.59 -15.42
N SER A 5 19.06 -6.98 -14.14
CA SER A 5 20.24 -7.65 -13.60
C SER A 5 20.12 -9.18 -13.56
N GLY A 6 18.99 -9.75 -14.00
CA GLY A 6 18.80 -11.22 -14.08
C GLY A 6 18.81 -11.93 -12.72
N ILE A 7 18.63 -11.18 -11.62
CA ILE A 7 18.61 -11.72 -10.26
C ILE A 7 17.19 -12.22 -9.98
N ASP A 8 17.05 -13.46 -9.49
CA ASP A 8 15.74 -14.00 -9.09
C ASP A 8 15.22 -13.18 -7.90
N GLU A 9 14.16 -12.42 -8.14
CA GLU A 9 13.53 -11.50 -7.19
C GLU A 9 13.13 -12.17 -5.86
N ARG A 10 12.88 -13.49 -5.88
CA ARG A 10 12.56 -14.30 -4.70
C ARG A 10 13.74 -14.53 -3.77
N THR A 11 14.96 -14.31 -4.26
CA THR A 11 16.21 -14.45 -3.49
C THR A 11 16.61 -13.15 -2.80
N LEU A 12 15.95 -12.04 -3.13
CA LEU A 12 16.17 -10.76 -2.48
C LEU A 12 15.56 -10.80 -1.08
N LYS A 13 16.40 -10.63 -0.06
CA LYS A 13 15.94 -10.46 1.32
C LYS A 13 15.32 -9.08 1.44
N CYS A 14 14.01 -9.03 1.67
CA CYS A 14 13.34 -7.81 2.07
C CYS A 14 13.65 -7.53 3.55
N ASP A 15 14.81 -6.94 3.82
CA ASP A 15 15.15 -6.47 5.17
C ASP A 15 14.09 -5.44 5.61
N GLY A 16 13.43 -5.71 6.74
CA GLY A 16 12.34 -4.89 7.28
C GLY A 16 10.92 -5.41 7.00
N VAL A 17 10.73 -6.40 6.12
CA VAL A 17 9.41 -7.06 5.96
C VAL A 17 9.34 -8.25 6.92
N CYS A 18 8.42 -8.18 7.89
CA CYS A 18 8.12 -9.31 8.75
C CYS A 18 7.65 -10.50 7.90
N VAL A 19 8.50 -11.51 7.72
CA VAL A 19 8.17 -12.76 7.00
C VAL A 19 6.93 -13.44 7.59
N ALA A 20 6.62 -13.20 8.86
CA ALA A 20 5.40 -13.67 9.52
C ALA A 20 4.10 -13.06 8.97
N SER A 21 4.15 -11.91 8.29
CA SER A 21 2.99 -11.23 7.72
C SER A 21 2.81 -11.51 6.22
N LEU A 22 3.73 -12.25 5.61
CA LEU A 22 3.62 -12.56 4.18
C LEU A 22 2.50 -13.59 3.95
N PRO A 23 1.53 -13.29 3.09
CA PRO A 23 0.47 -14.23 2.79
C PRO A 23 1.01 -15.41 2.00
N THR A 24 0.43 -16.59 2.23
CA THR A 24 0.78 -17.83 1.52
C THR A 24 0.61 -17.70 0.01
N THR A 25 -0.35 -16.88 -0.43
CA THR A 25 -0.60 -16.61 -1.84
C THR A 25 -0.96 -15.14 -2.02
N MET A 26 -0.29 -14.51 -2.98
CA MET A 26 -0.55 -13.13 -3.40
C MET A 26 -0.82 -13.14 -4.91
N GLY A 27 -1.93 -12.53 -5.32
CA GLY A 27 -2.25 -12.28 -6.72
C GLY A 27 -2.12 -10.79 -7.02
N TYR A 28 -1.81 -10.45 -8.26
CA TYR A 28 -1.80 -9.06 -8.73
C TYR A 28 -2.81 -8.90 -9.86
N ASN A 29 -3.72 -7.93 -9.70
CA ASN A 29 -4.65 -7.50 -10.73
C ASN A 29 -4.16 -6.17 -11.29
N ALA A 30 -3.49 -6.24 -12.44
CA ALA A 30 -2.88 -5.08 -13.10
C ALA A 30 -3.91 -4.02 -13.54
N LEU A 31 -5.14 -4.42 -13.88
CA LEU A 31 -6.16 -3.47 -14.32
C LEU A 31 -6.66 -2.57 -13.17
N LYS A 32 -6.53 -3.03 -11.93
CA LYS A 32 -7.00 -2.32 -10.73
C LYS A 32 -5.85 -1.93 -9.80
N ASP A 33 -4.60 -2.14 -10.23
CA ASP A 33 -3.39 -2.07 -9.39
C ASP A 33 -3.60 -2.65 -8.00
N PHE A 34 -4.19 -3.85 -7.96
CA PHE A 34 -4.68 -4.45 -6.73
C PHE A 34 -3.95 -5.75 -6.38
N PHE A 35 -3.44 -5.84 -5.15
CA PHE A 35 -2.79 -7.04 -4.62
C PHE A 35 -3.78 -7.86 -3.79
N THR A 36 -4.26 -8.97 -4.36
CA THR A 36 -5.16 -9.89 -3.64
C THR A 36 -4.35 -10.79 -2.71
N ILE A 37 -4.76 -10.88 -1.45
CA ILE A 37 -4.18 -11.76 -0.45
C ILE A 37 -5.10 -12.95 -0.20
N MET A 38 -4.55 -14.16 -0.19
CA MET A 38 -5.31 -15.38 0.15
C MET A 38 -4.47 -16.37 0.98
N SER A 39 -5.12 -17.06 1.92
CA SER A 39 -4.48 -18.05 2.81
C SER A 39 -4.89 -19.48 2.44
N MET A 40 -4.18 -20.05 1.47
CA MET A 40 -4.41 -21.42 1.01
C MET A 40 -3.82 -22.44 2.00
N LYS A 41 -4.56 -23.53 2.24
CA LYS A 41 -4.10 -24.68 3.03
C LYS A 41 -3.67 -25.84 2.10
N PRO A 42 -2.66 -26.63 2.49
CA PRO A 42 -2.27 -27.83 1.74
C PRO A 42 -3.45 -28.80 1.59
N ASN A 43 -3.54 -29.46 0.43
CA ASN A 43 -4.56 -30.47 0.18
C ASN A 43 -4.20 -31.79 0.88
N PRO A 44 -5.04 -32.33 1.78
CA PRO A 44 -4.78 -33.59 2.48
C PRO A 44 -4.82 -34.84 1.57
N GLN A 45 -5.34 -34.71 0.35
CA GLN A 45 -5.37 -35.77 -0.68
C GLN A 45 -4.50 -35.40 -1.88
N CYS A 46 -3.40 -34.67 -1.66
CA CYS A 46 -2.45 -34.36 -2.72
C CYS A 46 -1.89 -35.66 -3.32
N SER A 47 -1.89 -35.77 -4.65
CA SER A 47 -1.32 -36.91 -5.38
C SER A 47 0.21 -37.00 -5.27
N ASN A 48 0.87 -35.90 -4.88
CA ASN A 48 2.32 -35.87 -4.67
C ASN A 48 2.67 -36.43 -3.28
N PHE A 49 3.31 -37.60 -3.27
CA PHE A 49 3.73 -38.30 -2.04
C PHE A 49 4.64 -37.44 -1.15
N ALA A 50 5.61 -36.74 -1.75
CA ALA A 50 6.56 -35.90 -1.03
C ALA A 50 5.89 -34.67 -0.38
N CYS A 51 4.75 -34.22 -0.92
CA CYS A 51 3.93 -33.18 -0.29
C CYS A 51 3.22 -33.74 0.94
N PHE A 52 2.65 -34.95 0.83
CA PHE A 52 1.93 -35.60 1.92
C PHE A 52 2.82 -35.93 3.12
N GLU A 53 4.05 -36.39 2.90
CA GLU A 53 5.03 -36.62 3.98
C GLU A 53 5.36 -35.32 4.73
N ARG A 54 5.66 -34.24 4.00
CA ARG A 54 5.92 -32.92 4.60
C ARG A 54 4.72 -32.37 5.37
N GLN A 55 3.50 -32.66 4.92
CA GLN A 55 2.29 -32.27 5.67
C GLN A 55 2.23 -32.97 7.03
N LYS A 56 2.60 -34.25 7.12
CA LYS A 56 2.66 -35.00 8.39
C LYS A 56 3.75 -34.44 9.30
N GLU A 57 4.94 -34.19 8.77
CA GLU A 57 6.05 -33.58 9.52
C GLU A 57 5.65 -32.20 10.06
N TYR A 58 5.04 -31.37 9.22
CA TYR A 58 4.54 -30.06 9.61
C TYR A 58 3.48 -30.16 10.70
N ALA A 59 2.54 -31.10 10.60
CA ALA A 59 1.51 -31.32 11.61
C ALA A 59 2.11 -31.72 12.96
N ALA A 60 3.18 -32.53 12.97
CA ALA A 60 3.90 -32.90 14.19
C ALA A 60 4.71 -31.73 14.79
N ALA A 61 5.27 -30.85 13.95
CA ALA A 61 6.07 -29.70 14.40
C ALA A 61 5.23 -28.48 14.81
N LYS A 62 3.99 -28.36 14.31
CA LYS A 62 3.10 -27.21 14.53
C LYS A 62 2.86 -26.88 16.02
N PRO A 63 2.60 -27.84 16.93
CA PRO A 63 2.37 -27.53 18.34
C PRO A 63 3.57 -26.85 19.02
N ALA A 64 4.77 -27.33 18.74
CA ALA A 64 6.00 -26.75 19.30
C ALA A 64 6.28 -25.34 18.74
N ARG A 65 6.04 -25.14 17.43
CA ARG A 65 6.23 -23.83 16.77
C ARG A 65 5.20 -22.81 17.25
N ASP A 66 3.93 -23.19 17.36
CA ASP A 66 2.86 -22.31 17.82
C ASP A 66 3.04 -21.94 19.30
N ALA A 67 3.46 -22.89 20.14
CA ALA A 67 3.80 -22.61 21.54
C ALA A 67 4.99 -21.64 21.66
N ALA A 68 6.05 -21.83 20.86
CA ALA A 68 7.20 -20.93 20.84
C ALA A 68 6.84 -19.53 20.31
N ALA A 69 6.01 -19.44 19.27
CA ALA A 69 5.53 -18.17 18.72
C ALA A 69 4.64 -17.43 19.72
N LYS A 70 3.73 -18.14 20.41
CA LYS A 70 2.88 -17.60 21.46
C LYS A 70 3.71 -17.10 22.65
N ALA A 71 4.69 -17.88 23.13
CA ALA A 71 5.59 -17.44 24.20
C ALA A 71 6.41 -16.20 23.81
N LYS A 72 6.86 -16.12 22.54
CA LYS A 72 7.59 -14.96 22.02
C LYS A 72 6.69 -13.72 21.88
N MET A 73 5.41 -13.90 21.54
CA MET A 73 4.43 -12.82 21.45
C MET A 73 3.98 -12.35 22.83
N GLU A 74 3.80 -13.26 23.80
CA GLU A 74 3.48 -12.93 25.20
C GLU A 74 4.66 -12.22 25.91
N SER A 75 5.90 -12.58 25.59
CA SER A 75 7.09 -11.85 26.03
C SER A 75 7.23 -10.47 25.35
N LYS A 76 6.62 -10.27 24.18
CA LYS A 76 6.64 -8.99 23.45
C LYS A 76 5.44 -8.10 23.84
N THR A 77 4.32 -8.69 24.26
CA THR A 77 3.13 -7.98 24.75
C THR A 77 3.33 -7.41 26.15
N SER A 78 4.25 -7.99 26.93
CA SER A 78 4.71 -7.45 28.22
C SER A 78 5.76 -6.34 28.09
N SER A 79 6.23 -6.08 26.86
CA SER A 79 7.11 -4.96 26.50
C SER A 79 6.41 -3.95 25.58
N ALA A 80 5.07 -3.88 25.65
CA ALA A 80 4.26 -2.83 25.02
C ALA A 80 4.15 -1.55 25.89
N THR A 81 5.09 -1.37 26.83
CA THR A 81 5.32 -0.10 27.54
C THR A 81 6.63 0.55 27.09
N GLU A 82 7.14 0.19 25.92
CA GLU A 82 8.09 1.02 25.20
C GLU A 82 7.63 1.07 23.74
N CYS A 83 6.54 1.81 23.50
CA CYS A 83 6.44 2.56 22.25
C CYS A 83 7.81 3.21 22.01
N ALA A 84 8.25 3.32 20.76
CA ALA A 84 9.43 4.10 20.44
C ALA A 84 9.15 5.55 20.85
N VAL A 85 9.36 5.87 22.13
CA VAL A 85 9.29 7.21 22.67
C VAL A 85 10.46 7.89 22.01
N HIS A 86 10.16 8.77 21.07
CA HIS A 86 11.16 9.61 20.44
C HIS A 86 12.00 10.22 21.57
N LEU A 87 13.30 9.92 21.57
CA LEU A 87 14.21 10.31 22.67
C LEU A 87 14.24 11.84 22.84
N ASP A 88 14.02 12.55 21.74
CA ASP A 88 13.88 14.00 21.69
C ASP A 88 12.57 14.36 20.95
N ASN A 89 11.65 15.05 21.63
CA ASN A 89 10.44 15.63 21.04
C ASN A 89 10.58 17.16 20.95
N GLU A 90 11.64 17.62 20.28
CA GLU A 90 11.98 19.05 20.14
C GLU A 90 10.84 19.87 19.51
N TRP A 91 10.07 19.23 18.62
CA TRP A 91 8.99 19.86 17.87
C TRP A 91 7.60 19.70 18.50
N ASN A 92 7.52 19.21 19.75
CA ASN A 92 6.27 18.98 20.50
C ASN A 92 5.19 18.23 19.69
N ILE A 93 5.59 17.26 18.86
CA ILE A 93 4.67 16.44 18.08
C ILE A 93 4.01 15.46 19.04
N SER A 94 2.67 15.52 19.15
CA SER A 94 1.87 14.59 19.95
C SER A 94 1.09 13.64 19.05
N VAL A 95 0.88 12.40 19.52
CA VAL A 95 -0.02 11.44 18.88
C VAL A 95 -1.43 11.76 19.37
N VAL A 96 -2.26 12.33 18.50
CA VAL A 96 -3.70 12.51 18.74
C VAL A 96 -4.41 11.25 18.24
N ASP A 97 -5.40 10.76 19.00
CA ASP A 97 -6.21 9.64 18.55
C ASP A 97 -7.23 10.14 17.50
N ASP A 98 -7.22 9.55 16.31
CA ASP A 98 -8.09 9.95 15.20
C ASP A 98 -9.60 9.73 15.49
N ASN A 99 -9.96 9.15 16.65
CA ASN A 99 -11.34 8.88 17.06
C ASN A 99 -11.95 10.00 17.95
N GLU A 100 -11.16 10.95 18.45
CA GLU A 100 -11.66 12.14 19.15
C GLU A 100 -11.85 13.30 18.18
N VAL A 101 -13.05 13.40 17.61
CA VAL A 101 -13.55 14.68 17.10
C VAL A 101 -13.94 15.57 18.29
N GLU A 102 -12.95 16.23 18.89
CA GLU A 102 -13.19 17.33 19.83
C GLU A 102 -13.95 18.45 19.10
N SER A 103 -15.25 18.49 19.36
CA SER A 103 -16.12 19.62 19.06
C SER A 103 -15.81 20.74 20.07
N THR A 104 -14.66 21.39 19.91
CA THR A 104 -14.44 22.70 20.52
C THR A 104 -14.69 23.76 19.47
N ASP A 105 -15.89 24.34 19.52
CA ASP A 105 -16.21 25.64 18.96
C ASP A 105 -15.18 26.67 19.45
N VAL A 106 -14.10 26.87 18.70
CA VAL A 106 -13.40 28.16 18.66
C VAL A 106 -13.98 28.89 17.47
N GLN A 107 -15.04 29.63 17.75
CA GLN A 107 -15.56 30.69 16.89
C GLN A 107 -14.43 31.68 16.61
N GLY A 108 -13.76 31.48 15.49
CA GLY A 108 -12.67 32.31 14.98
C GLY A 108 -12.61 32.17 13.47
N SER A 109 -13.60 32.73 12.79
CA SER A 109 -13.64 32.85 11.34
C SER A 109 -12.41 33.58 10.80
N SER A 110 -11.84 33.01 9.73
CA SER A 110 -11.02 33.61 8.67
C SER A 110 -9.60 34.11 9.02
N ASP A 111 -8.62 33.33 8.56
CA ASP A 111 -7.45 33.82 7.81
C ASP A 111 -6.31 34.54 8.55
N ALA A 112 -6.34 34.63 9.88
CA ALA A 112 -5.22 35.21 10.62
C ALA A 112 -4.09 34.19 10.85
N LEU A 113 -3.02 34.29 10.06
CA LEU A 113 -1.76 33.61 10.35
C LEU A 113 -1.06 34.24 11.57
N PRO A 114 -0.29 33.46 12.36
CA PRO A 114 0.48 33.98 13.47
C PRO A 114 1.45 35.08 13.02
N VAL A 115 1.73 36.04 13.91
CA VAL A 115 2.61 37.18 13.64
C VAL A 115 3.96 36.69 13.11
N GLY A 116 4.28 37.08 11.87
CA GLY A 116 5.53 36.71 11.19
C GLY A 116 5.36 35.74 10.01
N LEU A 117 4.16 35.24 9.75
CA LEU A 117 3.88 34.35 8.61
C LEU A 117 2.92 35.03 7.62
N VAL A 118 3.36 35.17 6.36
CA VAL A 118 2.56 35.75 5.27
C VAL A 118 2.39 34.68 4.19
N ARG A 119 1.20 34.60 3.57
CA ARG A 119 1.00 33.74 2.40
C ARG A 119 1.67 34.38 1.18
N GLU A 120 2.65 33.70 0.60
CA GLU A 120 3.32 34.12 -0.63
C GLU A 120 2.49 33.83 -1.89
N LEU A 121 1.44 33.01 -1.79
CA LEU A 121 0.62 32.60 -2.92
C LEU A 121 -0.86 32.98 -2.71
N PRO A 122 -1.58 33.38 -3.77
CA PRO A 122 -3.01 33.68 -3.72
C PRO A 122 -3.84 32.49 -3.21
N SER A 123 -4.97 32.79 -2.57
CA SER A 123 -5.91 31.76 -2.11
C SER A 123 -6.46 30.95 -3.29
N ALA A 124 -6.52 29.62 -3.14
CA ALA A 124 -7.00 28.71 -4.17
C ALA A 124 -8.49 28.88 -4.54
N ASP A 125 -9.25 29.68 -3.77
CA ASP A 125 -10.68 29.90 -3.99
C ASP A 125 -10.99 30.92 -5.11
N GLU A 126 -9.99 31.65 -5.62
CA GLU A 126 -10.14 32.47 -6.83
C GLU A 126 -9.72 31.70 -8.09
N ILE A 127 -10.50 30.68 -8.44
CA ILE A 127 -10.39 30.06 -9.76
C ILE A 127 -11.02 31.01 -10.77
N GLN A 128 -10.20 31.64 -11.61
CA GLN A 128 -10.69 32.34 -12.80
C GLN A 128 -11.46 31.34 -13.69
N LYS A 129 -12.72 31.65 -13.99
CA LYS A 129 -13.56 30.89 -14.92
C LYS A 129 -12.80 30.68 -16.24
N PRO A 130 -12.55 29.43 -16.69
CA PRO A 130 -11.83 29.24 -17.93
C PRO A 130 -12.69 29.75 -19.09
N LEU A 131 -12.12 30.69 -19.83
CA LEU A 131 -12.58 31.07 -21.16
C LEU A 131 -12.42 29.82 -22.04
N VAL A 132 -13.53 29.19 -22.40
CA VAL A 132 -13.57 28.10 -23.38
C VAL A 132 -13.06 28.65 -24.69
N GLY A 133 -11.78 28.40 -24.98
CA GLY A 133 -11.23 28.43 -26.32
C GLY A 133 -11.75 27.22 -27.08
N GLU A 134 -12.40 27.49 -28.20
CA GLU A 134 -12.98 26.52 -29.11
C GLU A 134 -11.89 25.58 -29.65
N THR A 135 -11.85 24.34 -29.18
CA THR A 135 -11.25 23.23 -29.92
C THR A 135 -12.36 22.26 -30.28
N SER A 136 -13.02 22.52 -31.41
CA SER A 136 -13.83 21.53 -32.10
C SER A 136 -12.88 20.47 -32.67
N THR A 137 -12.53 19.46 -31.87
CA THR A 137 -11.97 18.21 -32.42
C THR A 137 -13.14 17.46 -33.06
N SER A 138 -13.34 17.71 -34.36
CA SER A 138 -14.38 17.08 -35.17
C SER A 138 -14.21 15.57 -35.18
N VAL A 139 -15.33 14.86 -35.07
CA VAL A 139 -15.42 13.40 -35.14
C VAL A 139 -14.78 12.84 -36.42
N ASP A 140 -14.70 13.67 -37.48
CA ASP A 140 -14.02 13.37 -38.76
C ASP A 140 -12.52 13.03 -38.60
N ASP A 141 -11.81 13.57 -37.59
CA ASP A 141 -10.37 13.30 -37.41
C ASP A 141 -10.09 11.85 -36.95
N LEU A 142 -11.04 11.21 -36.25
CA LEU A 142 -10.88 9.84 -35.77
C LEU A 142 -11.10 8.80 -36.87
N GLU A 143 -11.96 9.11 -37.84
CA GLU A 143 -12.31 8.22 -38.95
C GLU A 143 -11.17 8.18 -39.99
N GLU A 144 -10.48 9.31 -40.21
CA GLU A 144 -9.27 9.40 -41.04
C GLU A 144 -8.11 8.60 -40.43
N LEU A 145 -7.92 8.68 -39.10
CA LEU A 145 -6.92 7.91 -38.36
C LEU A 145 -7.16 6.39 -38.47
N TRP A 146 -8.42 5.97 -38.45
CA TRP A 146 -8.79 4.57 -38.63
C TRP A 146 -8.46 4.07 -40.04
N ARG A 147 -8.74 4.87 -41.09
CA ARG A 147 -8.40 4.52 -42.48
C ARG A 147 -6.89 4.42 -42.71
N GLN A 148 -6.08 5.26 -42.06
CA GLN A 148 -4.63 5.17 -42.14
C GLN A 148 -4.08 3.87 -41.54
N LEU A 149 -4.66 3.41 -40.43
CA LEU A 149 -4.21 2.19 -39.76
C LEU A 149 -4.55 0.93 -40.56
N ASP A 150 -5.71 0.92 -41.21
CA ASP A 150 -6.13 -0.19 -42.07
C ASP A 150 -5.26 -0.29 -43.33
N ALA A 151 -4.91 0.85 -43.94
CA ALA A 151 -4.01 0.90 -45.10
C ALA A 151 -2.59 0.36 -44.83
N LEU A 152 -2.10 0.46 -43.60
CA LEU A 152 -0.77 -0.05 -43.19
C LEU A 152 -0.76 -1.56 -42.90
N ASN A 153 -1.92 -2.19 -42.72
CA ASN A 153 -2.04 -3.61 -42.39
C ASN A 153 -2.35 -4.50 -43.63
N VAL A 154 -2.28 -3.94 -44.84
CA VAL A 154 -2.59 -4.63 -46.11
C VAL A 154 -1.34 -5.14 -46.84
N ASP A 155 -0.17 -5.17 -46.19
CA ASP A 155 1.03 -5.92 -46.64
C ASP A 155 1.33 -7.12 -45.73
#